data_AF-A0A7W4JXR4-F1
#
_entry.id   AF-A0A7W4JXR4-F1
#
_cell.length_a   1.000
_cell.length_b   1.000
_cell.length_c   1.000
_cell.angle_alpha   90.00
_cell.angle_beta   90.00
_cell.angle_gamma   90.00
#
_symmetry.space_group_name_H-M   'P 1'
#
loop_
_entity.id
_entity.type
_entity.pdbx_description
1 polymer ?
#
loop_
_entity_poly.entity_id
_entity_poly.type
_entity_poly.pdbx_seq_one_letter_code
_entity_poly.pdbx_strand_id
1 'polypeptide(L)'
;MAPARQRPGRHARSVMGDQRWRVLPLGARAVWVELCDLADALPYVRSPSPARVATIEEIARLLSADGAEIAPAVAALVGIGVMETYRDGYRLRAY
;
A
#
# COMPACT_ATOMS: atom_id res chain seq x y z
N MET A 1 -24.11 -4.72 -22.99
CA MET A 1 -22.71 -5.11 -23.30
C MET A 1 -22.10 -5.71 -22.04
N ALA A 2 -21.70 -6.98 -22.07
CA ALA A 2 -20.93 -7.55 -20.97
C ALA A 2 -19.55 -6.86 -20.90
N PRO A 3 -19.04 -6.47 -19.72
CA PRO A 3 -17.73 -5.86 -19.61
C PRO A 3 -16.67 -6.84 -20.14
N ALA A 4 -15.79 -6.35 -21.01
CA ALA A 4 -14.71 -7.17 -21.56
C ALA A 4 -13.92 -7.80 -20.41
N ARG A 5 -13.83 -9.14 -20.39
CA ARG A 5 -13.06 -9.89 -19.39
C ARG A 5 -11.63 -9.36 -19.35
N GLN A 6 -11.31 -8.61 -18.30
CA GLN A 6 -9.94 -8.12 -18.11
C GLN A 6 -9.04 -9.31 -17.80
N ARG A 7 -7.85 -9.35 -18.40
CA ARG A 7 -6.85 -10.37 -18.04
C ARG A 7 -6.49 -10.18 -16.57
N PRO A 8 -6.46 -11.26 -15.76
CA PRO A 8 -5.93 -11.20 -14.40
C PRO A 8 -4.56 -10.48 -14.39
N GLY A 9 -4.38 -9.55 -13.46
CA GLY A 9 -3.13 -8.80 -13.31
C GLY A 9 -2.86 -7.69 -14.34
N ARG A 10 -3.84 -7.27 -15.18
CA ARG A 10 -3.67 -6.10 -16.07
C ARG A 10 -3.27 -4.84 -15.29
N HIS A 11 -3.89 -4.62 -14.14
CA HIS A 11 -3.59 -3.48 -13.25
C HIS A 11 -2.18 -3.59 -12.67
N ALA A 12 -1.84 -4.75 -12.10
CA ALA A 12 -0.48 -5.02 -11.59
C ALA A 12 0.61 -4.80 -12.66
N ARG A 13 0.38 -5.20 -13.91
CA ARG A 13 1.35 -4.99 -15.00
C ARG A 13 1.51 -3.52 -15.41
N SER A 14 0.43 -2.74 -15.35
CA SER A 14 0.47 -1.29 -15.56
C SER A 14 1.29 -0.61 -14.47
N VAL A 15 1.08 -1.02 -13.22
CA VAL A 15 1.81 -0.51 -12.06
C VAL A 15 3.29 -0.90 -12.11
N MET A 16 3.62 -2.16 -12.40
CA MET A 16 5.01 -2.62 -12.57
C MET A 16 5.73 -2.03 -13.80
N GLY A 17 4.97 -1.46 -14.74
CA GLY A 17 5.53 -0.75 -15.90
C GLY A 17 6.10 0.62 -15.55
N ASP A 18 5.67 1.22 -14.44
CA ASP A 18 6.18 2.50 -13.94
C ASP A 18 7.61 2.30 -13.39
N GLN A 19 8.56 3.14 -13.82
CA GLN A 19 9.96 3.01 -13.42
C GLN A 19 10.17 3.16 -11.91
N ARG A 20 9.29 3.90 -11.22
CA ARG A 20 9.32 4.05 -9.76
C ARG A 20 9.12 2.71 -9.05
N TRP A 21 8.41 1.78 -9.68
CA TRP A 21 8.20 0.43 -9.17
C TRP A 21 9.44 -0.47 -9.26
N ARG A 22 10.31 -0.23 -10.25
CA ARG A 22 11.51 -1.05 -10.45
C ARG A 22 12.56 -0.84 -9.35
N VAL A 23 12.58 0.34 -8.73
CA VAL A 23 13.55 0.71 -7.70
C VAL A 23 13.07 0.38 -6.28
N LEU A 24 11.79 0.01 -6.11
CA LEU A 24 11.28 -0.39 -4.79
C LEU A 24 11.89 -1.73 -4.33
N PRO A 25 12.27 -1.86 -3.04
CA PRO A 25 12.59 -3.14 -2.43
C PRO A 25 11.45 -4.14 -2.58
N LEU A 26 11.76 -5.44 -2.68
CA LEU A 26 10.73 -6.48 -2.81
C LEU A 26 9.72 -6.45 -1.65
N GLY A 27 10.18 -6.24 -0.41
CA GLY A 27 9.32 -6.09 0.76
C GLY A 27 8.33 -4.94 0.63
N ALA A 28 8.76 -3.79 0.11
CA ALA A 28 7.88 -2.64 -0.12
C ALA A 28 6.78 -2.95 -1.14
N ARG A 29 7.09 -3.74 -2.18
CA ARG A 29 6.10 -4.16 -3.18
C ARG A 29 5.08 -5.12 -2.58
N ALA A 30 5.52 -6.09 -1.78
CA ALA A 30 4.63 -7.02 -1.08
C ALA A 30 3.69 -6.26 -0.13
N VAL A 31 4.24 -5.37 0.71
CA VAL A 31 3.46 -4.53 1.63
C VAL A 31 2.42 -3.71 0.88
N TRP A 32 2.77 -3.12 -0.27
CA TRP A 32 1.79 -2.36 -1.06
C TRP A 32 0.64 -3.23 -1.58
N VAL A 33 0.92 -4.42 -2.12
CA VAL A 33 -0.13 -5.33 -2.62
C VAL A 33 -1.11 -5.67 -1.49
N GLU A 34 -0.58 -6.09 -0.35
CA GLU A 34 -1.42 -6.45 0.80
C GLU A 34 -2.20 -5.24 1.35
N LEU A 35 -1.59 -4.04 1.37
CA LEU A 35 -2.29 -2.82 1.77
C LEU A 35 -3.40 -2.42 0.78
N CYS A 36 -3.22 -2.68 -0.52
CA CYS A 36 -4.27 -2.46 -1.51
C CYS A 36 -5.48 -3.38 -1.25
N ASP A 37 -5.22 -4.66 -0.99
CA ASP A 37 -6.27 -5.64 -0.69
C ASP A 37 -6.95 -5.32 0.65
N LEU A 38 -6.18 -4.96 1.67
CA LEU A 38 -6.71 -4.52 2.97
C LEU A 38 -7.54 -3.24 2.85
N ALA A 39 -7.16 -2.29 1.99
CA ALA A 39 -7.88 -1.04 1.85
C ALA A 39 -9.31 -1.20 1.34
N ASP A 40 -9.60 -2.29 0.62
CA ASP A 40 -10.95 -2.62 0.19
C ASP A 40 -11.83 -3.09 1.37
N ALA A 41 -11.23 -3.77 2.35
CA ALA A 41 -11.89 -4.21 3.57
C ALA A 41 -11.87 -3.15 4.70
N LEU A 42 -10.85 -2.29 4.72
CA LEU A 42 -10.53 -1.32 5.76
C LEU A 42 -10.35 0.08 5.14
N PRO A 43 -11.44 0.81 4.88
CA PRO A 43 -11.38 2.07 4.14
C PRO A 43 -10.49 3.16 4.76
N TYR A 44 -10.25 3.10 6.07
CA TYR A 44 -9.38 4.06 6.77
C TYR A 44 -7.91 3.99 6.34
N VAL A 45 -7.48 2.89 5.70
CA VAL A 45 -6.13 2.76 5.13
C VAL A 45 -5.93 3.76 3.97
N ARG A 46 -6.99 4.06 3.20
CA ARG A 46 -6.97 5.09 2.13
C ARG A 46 -7.46 6.45 2.64
N SER A 47 -8.49 6.43 3.48
CA SER A 47 -9.20 7.61 3.97
C SER A 47 -9.19 7.64 5.50
N PRO A 48 -8.03 7.90 6.12
CA PRO A 48 -7.92 7.92 7.57
C PRO A 48 -8.74 9.07 8.16
N SER A 49 -9.09 8.92 9.44
CA SER A 49 -9.73 9.98 10.23
C SER A 49 -8.86 10.32 11.43
N PRO A 50 -9.11 11.48 12.08
CA PRO A 50 -8.47 11.83 13.34
C PRO A 50 -8.50 10.75 14.42
N ALA A 51 -9.52 9.90 14.42
CA ALA A 51 -9.72 8.83 15.39
C ALA A 51 -9.16 7.48 14.94
N ARG A 52 -8.76 7.33 13.67
CA ARG A 52 -8.30 6.07 13.11
C ARG A 52 -7.31 6.28 11.97
N VAL A 53 -6.05 5.97 12.26
CA VAL A 53 -4.93 6.03 11.33
C VAL A 53 -4.14 4.71 11.38
N ALA A 54 -3.50 4.34 10.29
CA ALA A 54 -2.63 3.17 10.23
C ALA A 54 -1.20 3.56 10.65
N THR A 55 -0.81 3.26 11.89
CA THR A 55 0.59 3.38 12.35
C THR A 55 1.45 2.22 11.83
N ILE A 56 2.77 2.26 12.04
CA ILE A 56 3.64 1.12 11.70
C ILE A 56 3.22 -0.13 12.47
N GLU A 57 2.94 -0.03 13.78
CA GLU A 57 2.50 -1.17 14.57
C GLU A 57 1.18 -1.75 14.07
N GLU A 58 0.25 -0.87 13.68
CA GLU A 58 -1.04 -1.27 13.13
C GLU A 58 -0.87 -1.97 11.78
N ILE A 59 -0.04 -1.43 10.88
CA ILE A 59 0.25 -2.05 9.59
C ILE A 59 0.92 -3.41 9.78
N ALA A 60 1.90 -3.51 10.66
CA ALA A 60 2.57 -4.77 11.01
C ALA A 60 1.58 -5.81 11.53
N ARG A 61 0.67 -5.40 12.42
CA ARG A 61 -0.40 -6.26 12.95
C ARG A 61 -1.37 -6.72 11.87
N LEU A 62 -1.81 -5.82 10.99
CA LEU A 62 -2.74 -6.15 9.88
C LEU A 62 -2.11 -7.13 8.89
N LEU A 63 -0.81 -6.98 8.62
CA LEU A 63 -0.05 -7.81 7.70
C LEU A 63 0.55 -9.06 8.34
N SER A 64 0.37 -9.26 9.65
CA SER A 64 1.03 -10.34 10.42
C SER A 64 2.54 -10.40 10.19
N ALA A 65 3.19 -9.23 10.16
CA ALA A 65 4.60 -9.05 9.85
C ALA A 65 5.35 -8.35 11.00
N ASP A 66 6.68 -8.42 10.98
CA ASP A 66 7.53 -7.70 11.93
C ASP A 66 7.58 -6.20 11.59
N GLY A 67 7.38 -5.33 12.59
CA GLY A 67 7.51 -3.89 12.45
C GLY A 67 8.87 -3.44 11.91
N ALA A 68 9.94 -4.19 12.19
CA ALA A 68 11.27 -3.93 11.65
C ALA A 68 11.37 -4.13 10.12
N GLU A 69 10.50 -4.98 9.55
CA GLU A 69 10.40 -5.17 8.09
C GLU A 69 9.42 -4.17 7.46
N ILE A 70 8.37 -3.79 8.20
CA ILE A 70 7.35 -2.84 7.74
C ILE A 70 7.86 -1.41 7.67
N ALA A 71 8.59 -0.94 8.69
CA ALA A 71 9.09 0.44 8.72
C ALA A 71 9.90 0.85 7.46
N PRO A 72 10.92 0.10 7.02
CA PRO A 72 11.66 0.44 5.80
C PRO A 72 10.81 0.31 4.53
N ALA A 73 9.87 -0.65 4.48
CA ALA A 73 8.95 -0.80 3.37
C ALA A 73 8.01 0.41 3.22
N VAL A 74 7.41 0.86 4.33
CA VAL A 74 6.55 2.05 4.36
C VAL A 74 7.35 3.30 3.99
N ALA A 75 8.58 3.45 4.50
CA ALA A 75 9.45 4.56 4.13
C ALA A 75 9.74 4.61 2.62
N ALA A 76 9.99 3.45 1.98
CA ALA A 76 10.19 3.38 0.54
C ALA A 76 8.92 3.76 -0.25
N LEU A 77 7.74 3.32 0.20
CA LEU A 77 6.45 3.65 -0.42
C LEU A 77 6.09 5.13 -0.29
N VAL A 78 6.43 5.74 0.85
CA VAL A 78 6.32 7.20 1.04
C VAL A 78 7.30 7.93 0.12
N GLY A 79 8.54 7.46 0.00
CA GLY A 79 9.57 8.08 -0.83
C GLY A 79 9.20 8.17 -2.31
N ILE A 80 8.38 7.25 -2.82
CA ILE A 80 7.87 7.28 -4.20
C ILE A 80 6.46 7.88 -4.34
N GLY A 81 5.88 8.34 -3.23
CA GLY A 81 4.57 9.00 -3.19
C GLY A 81 3.37 8.07 -3.40
N VAL A 82 3.53 6.77 -3.12
CA VAL A 82 2.42 5.78 -3.10
C VAL A 82 1.71 5.78 -1.75
N MET A 83 2.46 6.01 -0.68
CA MET A 83 1.91 6.33 0.64
C MET A 83 2.27 7.77 1.01
N GLU A 84 1.59 8.31 2.00
CA GLU A 84 1.98 9.57 2.62
C GLU A 84 1.76 9.53 4.13
N THR A 85 2.47 10.38 4.85
CA THR A 85 2.26 10.57 6.28
C THR A 85 0.94 11.27 6.54
N TYR A 86 0.21 10.82 7.55
CA TYR A 86 -1.03 11.44 8.02
C TYR A 86 -1.00 11.45 9.54
N ARG A 87 -0.76 12.62 10.13
CA ARG A 87 -0.54 12.77 11.58
C ARG A 87 0.58 11.85 12.07
N ASP A 88 0.26 10.92 12.96
CA ASP A 88 1.11 9.92 13.60
C ASP A 88 1.17 8.58 12.84
N GLY A 89 0.47 8.46 11.71
CA GLY A 89 0.52 7.25 10.89
C GLY A 89 0.59 7.56 9.40
N TYR A 90 0.01 6.67 8.60
CA TYR A 90 0.16 6.67 7.16
C TYR A 90 -1.17 6.43 6.46
N ARG A 91 -1.26 6.89 5.20
CA ARG A 91 -2.33 6.51 4.29
C ARG A 91 -1.80 6.07 2.94
N LEU A 92 -2.51 5.10 2.36
CA LEU A 92 -2.32 4.68 0.98
C LEU A 92 -2.97 5.69 0.04
N ARG A 93 -2.22 6.22 -0.92
CA ARG A 93 -2.76 7.10 -1.96
C ARG A 93 -3.45 6.26 -3.04
N ALA A 94 -4.46 6.82 -3.68
CA ALA A 94 -5.06 6.20 -4.85
C ALA A 94 -4.02 6.21 -5.98
N TYR A 95 -3.66 5.04 -6.50
CA TYR A 95 -2.83 4.85 -7.68
C TYR A 95 -3.52 3.86 -8.62
#